data_AF-K9V735-F1
#
_entry.id   AF-K9V735-F1
#
_cell.length_a   1.000
_cell.length_b   1.000
_cell.length_c   1.000
_cell.angle_alpha   90.00
_cell.angle_beta   90.00
_cell.angle_gamma   90.00
#
_symmetry.space_group_name_H-M   'P 1'
#
loop_
_entity.id
_entity.type
_entity.pdbx_description
1 polymer ?
#
loop_
_entity_poly.entity_id
_entity_poly.type
_entity_poly.pdbx_seq_one_letter_code
_entity_poly.pdbx_strand_id
1 'polypeptide(L)'
;MCDFATVETSKNMAYSEFTLTKFKKSFNIQVDEIANLFTSIQSLETSEEFINTLEETTELALAINTEKARSEMIIVPILLELRRKANYQISLFSGSDFTVDLNRGLNGYCDFIISHSKEQ
;
A
#
# COMPACT_ATOMS: atom_id res chain seq x y z
N MET A 1 -42.28 3.80 -26.35
CA MET A 1 -41.76 3.38 -25.03
C MET A 1 -40.26 3.49 -25.12
N CYS A 2 -39.69 4.59 -24.61
CA CYS A 2 -38.25 4.77 -24.56
C CYS A 2 -37.77 4.17 -23.24
N ASP A 3 -36.98 3.10 -23.31
CA ASP A 3 -36.29 2.55 -22.15
C ASP A 3 -35.32 3.60 -21.62
N PHE A 4 -35.64 4.14 -20.45
CA PHE A 4 -34.66 4.79 -19.61
C PHE A 4 -33.78 3.69 -19.04
N ALA A 5 -32.68 3.39 -19.72
CA ALA A 5 -31.58 2.69 -19.09
C ALA A 5 -31.18 3.51 -17.85
N THR A 6 -31.49 2.97 -16.68
CA THR A 6 -30.93 3.45 -15.42
C THR A 6 -29.42 3.44 -15.58
N VAL A 7 -28.83 4.62 -15.68
CA VAL A 7 -27.42 4.79 -15.38
C VAL A 7 -27.30 4.36 -13.93
N GLU A 8 -26.83 3.13 -13.70
CA GLU A 8 -26.29 2.76 -12.41
C GLU A 8 -25.20 3.80 -12.12
N THR A 9 -25.54 4.79 -11.30
CA THR A 9 -24.54 5.62 -10.63
C THR A 9 -23.58 4.65 -9.99
N SER A 10 -22.40 4.51 -10.59
CA SER A 10 -21.31 3.70 -10.09
C SER A 10 -21.12 4.08 -8.62
N LYS A 11 -21.55 3.19 -7.72
CA LYS A 11 -21.33 3.35 -6.29
C LYS A 11 -19.85 3.70 -6.13
N ASN A 12 -19.58 4.86 -5.55
CA ASN A 12 -18.24 5.35 -5.38
C ASN A 12 -17.50 4.42 -4.42
N MET A 13 -16.68 3.53 -4.97
CA MET A 13 -16.04 2.46 -4.21
C MET A 13 -14.72 2.98 -3.68
N ALA A 14 -14.57 3.18 -2.37
CA ALA A 14 -13.30 3.58 -1.76
C ALA A 14 -12.20 2.49 -1.95
N TYR A 15 -10.95 2.81 -1.64
CA TYR A 15 -9.82 1.88 -1.79
C TYR A 15 -10.07 0.49 -1.17
N SER A 16 -10.72 0.45 -0.01
CA SER A 16 -11.08 -0.77 0.72
C SER A 16 -12.07 -1.68 -0.02
N GLU A 17 -12.76 -1.19 -1.05
CA GLU A 17 -13.75 -1.97 -1.82
C GLU A 17 -13.18 -2.58 -3.12
N PHE A 18 -11.92 -2.29 -3.46
CA PHE A 18 -11.27 -2.89 -4.62
C PHE A 18 -10.83 -4.34 -4.36
N THR A 19 -11.03 -5.17 -5.39
CA THR A 19 -10.32 -6.44 -5.53
C THR A 19 -9.48 -6.37 -6.80
N LEU A 20 -8.43 -7.18 -6.91
CA LEU A 20 -7.57 -7.18 -8.11
C LEU A 20 -8.39 -7.39 -9.40
N THR A 21 -9.36 -8.31 -9.39
CA THR A 21 -10.24 -8.56 -10.53
C THR A 21 -11.07 -7.33 -10.91
N LYS A 22 -11.67 -6.66 -9.93
CA LYS A 22 -12.44 -5.42 -10.17
C LYS A 22 -11.52 -4.32 -10.70
N PHE A 23 -10.35 -4.16 -10.10
CA PHE A 23 -9.37 -3.14 -10.48
C PHE A 23 -8.89 -3.34 -11.93
N LYS A 24 -8.53 -4.57 -12.33
CA LYS A 24 -8.16 -4.89 -13.72
C LYS A 24 -9.26 -4.50 -14.71
N LYS A 25 -10.52 -4.83 -14.42
CA LYS A 25 -11.66 -4.54 -15.29
C LYS A 25 -11.96 -3.04 -15.36
N SER A 26 -12.00 -2.35 -14.22
CA SER A 26 -12.36 -0.93 -14.14
C SER A 26 -11.29 0.01 -14.73
N PHE A 27 -10.03 -0.40 -14.71
CA PHE A 27 -8.91 0.42 -15.18
C PHE A 27 -8.25 -0.11 -16.47
N ASN A 28 -8.78 -1.19 -17.05
CA ASN A 28 -8.21 -1.86 -18.23
C ASN A 28 -6.72 -2.22 -18.05
N ILE A 29 -6.38 -2.77 -16.89
CA ILE A 29 -4.99 -3.10 -16.52
C ILE A 29 -4.68 -4.56 -16.89
N GLN A 30 -3.57 -4.74 -17.58
CA GLN A 30 -2.95 -6.06 -17.80
C GLN A 30 -1.97 -6.36 -16.67
N VAL A 31 -1.97 -7.59 -16.18
CA VAL A 31 -1.02 -8.06 -15.16
C VAL A 31 -0.05 -9.00 -15.86
N ASP A 32 1.24 -8.67 -15.78
CA ASP A 32 2.32 -9.55 -16.22
C ASP A 32 2.91 -10.23 -14.98
N GLU A 33 2.72 -11.55 -14.87
CA GLU A 33 3.21 -12.36 -13.75
C GLU A 33 4.59 -12.97 -14.02
N ILE A 34 5.15 -12.78 -15.22
CA ILE A 34 6.42 -13.38 -15.65
C ILE A 34 7.55 -12.35 -15.56
N ALA A 35 7.26 -11.09 -15.87
CA ALA A 35 8.26 -10.03 -15.87
C ALA A 35 8.89 -9.83 -14.48
N ASN A 36 10.21 -10.06 -14.39
CA ASN A 36 11.00 -9.66 -13.22
C ASN A 36 11.58 -8.26 -13.45
N LEU A 37 10.90 -7.24 -12.92
CA LEU A 37 11.29 -5.83 -13.06
C LEU A 37 12.62 -5.46 -12.38
N PHE A 38 13.14 -6.34 -11.52
CA PHE A 38 14.28 -6.05 -10.65
C PHE A 38 15.50 -6.92 -10.92
N THR A 39 15.55 -7.66 -12.04
CA THR A 39 16.66 -8.57 -12.37
C THR A 39 18.02 -7.88 -12.41
N SER A 40 18.08 -6.61 -12.80
CA SER A 40 19.32 -5.82 -12.87
C SER A 40 19.61 -5.00 -11.61
N ILE A 41 18.73 -5.03 -10.60
CA ILE A 41 18.90 -4.25 -9.38
C ILE A 41 19.64 -5.09 -8.36
N GLN A 42 20.73 -4.53 -7.82
CA GLN A 42 21.46 -5.16 -6.72
C GLN A 42 20.63 -5.12 -5.44
N SER A 43 20.59 -6.25 -4.72
CA SER A 43 19.96 -6.32 -3.40
C SER A 43 20.65 -5.36 -2.43
N LEU A 44 19.86 -4.74 -1.57
CA LEU A 44 20.35 -3.86 -0.52
C LEU A 44 20.43 -4.62 0.81
N GLU A 45 21.61 -4.62 1.42
CA GLU A 45 21.79 -5.18 2.76
C GLU A 45 20.98 -4.38 3.78
N THR A 46 20.23 -5.08 4.64
CA THR A 46 19.50 -4.48 5.75
C THR A 46 20.39 -4.30 6.98
N SER A 47 20.08 -3.34 7.84
CA SER A 47 20.81 -3.15 9.10
C SER A 47 20.56 -4.29 10.10
N GLU A 48 21.57 -4.63 10.92
CA GLU A 48 21.42 -5.61 12.00
C GLU A 48 20.37 -5.17 13.04
N GLU A 49 20.32 -3.87 13.35
CA GLU A 49 19.32 -3.28 14.24
C GLU A 49 17.89 -3.55 13.73
N PHE A 50 17.66 -3.40 12.42
CA PHE A 50 16.38 -3.69 11.81
C PHE A 50 16.04 -5.18 11.87
N ILE A 51 16.99 -6.06 11.56
CA ILE A 51 16.77 -7.52 11.60
C ILE A 51 16.36 -7.94 13.01
N ASN A 52 17.14 -7.56 14.02
CA ASN A 52 16.87 -7.90 15.41
C ASN A 52 15.51 -7.37 15.87
N THR A 53 15.18 -6.12 15.52
CA THR A 53 13.87 -5.53 15.85
C THR A 53 12.74 -6.29 15.16
N LEU A 54 12.88 -6.57 13.86
CA LEU A 54 11.82 -7.18 13.07
C LEU A 54 11.55 -8.64 13.52
N GLU A 55 12.59 -9.38 13.89
CA GLU A 55 12.43 -10.74 14.43
C GLU A 55 11.54 -10.74 15.68
N GLU A 56 11.88 -9.91 16.68
CA GLU A 56 11.11 -9.79 17.92
C GLU A 56 9.66 -9.32 17.66
N THR A 57 9.50 -8.25 16.86
CA THR A 57 8.19 -7.65 16.64
C THR A 57 7.29 -8.53 15.76
N THR A 58 7.87 -9.30 14.84
CA THR A 58 7.10 -10.22 13.98
C THR A 58 6.49 -11.36 14.78
N GLU A 59 7.25 -11.99 15.69
CA GLU A 59 6.71 -13.04 16.55
C GLU A 59 5.51 -12.55 17.35
N LEU A 60 5.62 -11.36 17.96
CA LEU A 60 4.53 -10.75 18.72
C LEU A 60 3.33 -10.39 17.82
N ALA A 61 3.58 -9.84 16.63
CA ALA A 61 2.53 -9.48 15.69
C ALA A 61 1.69 -10.69 15.27
N LEU A 62 2.36 -11.82 15.02
CA LEU A 62 1.72 -13.08 14.66
C LEU A 62 0.95 -13.68 15.84
N ALA A 63 1.48 -13.56 17.06
CA ALA A 63 0.78 -14.00 18.27
C ALA A 63 -0.51 -13.19 18.55
N ILE A 64 -0.47 -11.87 18.36
CA ILE A 64 -1.64 -10.98 18.55
C ILE A 64 -2.64 -11.15 17.39
N ASN A 65 -2.15 -11.35 16.16
CA ASN A 65 -2.92 -11.65 14.95
C ASN A 65 -4.02 -10.62 14.55
N THR A 66 -3.83 -9.35 14.89
CA THR A 66 -4.72 -8.27 14.41
C THR A 66 -4.10 -7.52 13.23
N GLU A 67 -4.93 -6.85 12.43
CA GLU A 67 -4.46 -5.95 11.37
C GLU A 67 -3.58 -4.84 11.92
N LYS A 68 -3.95 -4.29 13.08
CA LYS A 68 -3.17 -3.28 13.79
C LYS A 68 -1.79 -3.81 14.19
N ALA A 69 -1.72 -4.99 14.79
CA ALA A 69 -0.46 -5.58 15.20
C ALA A 69 0.47 -5.80 14.00
N ARG A 70 -0.02 -6.38 12.89
CA ARG A 70 0.79 -6.54 11.67
C ARG A 70 1.25 -5.18 11.11
N SER A 71 0.38 -4.18 11.12
CA SER A 71 0.71 -2.85 10.61
C SER A 71 1.81 -2.18 11.44
N GLU A 72 1.67 -2.17 12.77
CA GLU A 72 2.61 -1.47 13.66
C GLU A 72 3.90 -2.25 13.93
N MET A 73 3.85 -3.59 13.93
CA MET A 73 4.96 -4.44 14.36
C MET A 73 5.68 -5.15 13.20
N ILE A 74 5.15 -5.13 11.97
CA ILE A 74 5.84 -5.67 10.78
C ILE A 74 6.02 -4.57 9.74
N ILE A 75 4.93 -3.92 9.32
CA ILE A 75 4.98 -2.97 8.21
C ILE A 75 5.73 -1.68 8.59
N VAL A 76 5.43 -1.07 9.74
CA VAL A 76 6.13 0.14 10.20
C VAL A 76 7.64 -0.05 10.32
N PRO A 77 8.17 -1.12 10.96
CA PRO A 77 9.62 -1.39 10.98
C PRO A 77 10.25 -1.43 9.58
N ILE A 78 9.59 -2.09 8.61
CA ILE A 78 10.05 -2.16 7.21
C ILE A 78 10.09 -0.76 6.58
N LEU A 79 9.05 0.04 6.78
CA LEU A 79 8.98 1.40 6.25
C LEU A 79 10.05 2.32 6.86
N LEU A 80 10.36 2.15 8.14
CA LEU A 80 11.44 2.89 8.81
C LEU A 80 12.81 2.50 8.26
N GLU A 81 13.06 1.20 8.00
CA GLU A 81 14.29 0.75 7.36
C GLU A 81 14.41 1.30 5.93
N LEU A 82 13.33 1.25 5.15
CA LEU A 82 13.29 1.85 3.83
C LEU A 82 13.63 3.34 3.88
N ARG A 83 13.08 4.08 4.86
CA ARG A 83 13.38 5.50 5.03
C ARG A 83 14.85 5.74 5.39
N ARG A 84 15.45 4.91 6.26
CA ARG A 84 16.89 4.97 6.56
C ARG A 84 17.73 4.72 5.30
N LYS A 85 17.41 3.67 4.55
CA LYS A 85 18.11 3.29 3.31
C LYS A 85 17.96 4.30 2.18
N ALA A 86 16.85 5.03 2.15
CA ALA A 86 16.65 6.18 1.27
C ALA A 86 17.33 7.46 1.77
N ASN A 87 18.25 7.38 2.74
CA ASN A 87 18.92 8.53 3.37
C ASN A 87 17.94 9.59 3.90
N TYR A 88 16.79 9.15 4.42
CA TYR A 88 15.73 10.01 4.93
C TYR A 88 15.14 10.99 3.89
N GLN A 89 15.22 10.63 2.60
CA GLN A 89 14.73 11.41 1.47
C GLN A 89 13.26 11.10 1.10
N ILE A 90 12.60 10.30 1.93
CA ILE A 90 11.19 9.94 1.80
C ILE A 90 10.43 10.29 3.07
N SER A 91 9.15 10.57 2.91
CA SER A 91 8.20 10.76 4.01
C SER A 91 7.19 9.63 4.07
N LEU A 92 6.68 9.40 5.28
CA LEU A 92 5.80 8.29 5.61
C LEU A 92 4.53 8.85 6.25
N PHE A 93 3.39 8.67 5.61
CA PHE A 93 2.10 9.06 6.14
C PHE A 93 1.37 7.80 6.60
N SER A 94 0.76 7.82 7.78
CA SER A 94 0.02 6.68 8.32
C SER A 94 -1.44 7.08 8.56
N GLY A 95 -2.39 6.21 8.18
CA GLY A 95 -3.82 6.44 8.35
C GLY A 95 -4.31 7.75 7.72
N SER A 96 -3.86 8.06 6.51
CA SER A 96 -4.14 9.33 5.83
C SER A 96 -5.25 9.19 4.81
N ASP A 97 -6.16 10.17 4.76
CA ASP A 97 -7.15 10.27 3.67
C ASP A 97 -6.42 10.63 2.38
N PHE A 98 -6.67 9.85 1.33
CA PHE A 98 -6.01 10.00 0.05
C PHE A 98 -7.05 9.97 -1.06
N THR A 99 -7.57 11.14 -1.40
CA THR A 99 -8.54 11.29 -2.48
C THR A 99 -7.87 11.79 -3.75
N VAL A 100 -7.77 10.90 -4.75
CA VAL A 100 -7.15 11.18 -6.05
C VAL A 100 -8.19 11.49 -7.11
N ASP A 101 -9.19 10.62 -7.24
CA ASP A 101 -10.29 10.79 -8.20
C ASP A 101 -11.55 10.17 -7.61
N LEU A 102 -12.39 11.03 -7.03
CA LEU A 102 -13.67 10.64 -6.46
C LEU A 102 -14.48 9.87 -7.48
N ASN A 103 -14.66 10.36 -8.70
CA ASN A 103 -15.58 9.74 -9.68
C ASN A 103 -15.17 8.32 -10.09
N ARG A 104 -13.90 7.94 -9.87
CA ARG A 104 -13.37 6.61 -10.18
C ARG A 104 -13.22 5.71 -8.95
N GLY A 105 -13.68 6.15 -7.78
CA GLY A 105 -13.48 5.42 -6.53
C GLY A 105 -12.05 5.47 -5.99
N LEU A 106 -11.17 6.31 -6.55
CA LEU A 106 -9.79 6.45 -6.05
C LEU A 106 -9.77 7.41 -4.85
N ASN A 107 -10.35 6.96 -3.73
CA ASN A 107 -10.49 7.73 -2.49
C ASN A 107 -10.51 6.83 -1.26
N GLY A 108 -10.32 7.43 -0.09
CA GLY A 108 -10.40 6.78 1.21
C GLY A 108 -9.07 6.77 1.95
N TYR A 109 -9.09 6.18 3.14
CA TYR A 109 -7.91 6.08 3.99
C TYR A 109 -6.96 4.99 3.52
N CYS A 110 -5.67 5.32 3.47
CA CYS A 110 -4.60 4.36 3.30
C CYS A 110 -3.92 4.12 4.66
N ASP A 111 -3.59 2.86 4.95
CA ASP A 111 -2.82 2.51 6.15
C ASP A 111 -1.46 3.21 6.17
N PHE A 112 -0.78 3.20 5.01
CA PHE A 112 0.49 3.89 4.80
C PHE A 112 0.60 4.48 3.38
N ILE A 113 1.23 5.64 3.28
CA ILE A 113 1.62 6.28 2.02
C ILE A 113 3.09 6.66 2.12
N ILE A 114 3.84 6.44 1.04
CA ILE A 114 5.23 6.84 0.92
C ILE A 114 5.32 7.92 -0.15
N SER A 115 6.04 9.00 0.13
CA SER A 115 6.32 10.06 -0.84
C SER A 115 7.83 10.25 -1.00
N HIS A 116 8.26 10.55 -2.23
CA HIS A 116 9.64 10.96 -2.52
C HIS A 116 9.83 12.46 -2.21
N SER A 117 9.59 12.82 -0.94
CA SER A 117 9.81 14.15 -0.40
C SER A 117 10.48 14.02 0.96
N LYS A 118 11.27 15.03 1.33
CA LYS A 118 11.82 15.16 2.70
C LYS A 118 10.79 15.70 3.68
N GLU A 119 9.75 16.36 3.18
CA GLU A 119 8.70 16.97 3.99
C GLU A 119 7.71 15.90 4.47
N GLN A 120 7.43 15.94 5.77
CA GLN A 120 6.58 15.00 6.49
C GLN A 120 5.14 15.47 6.55
#